data_AF-A0AAD4C6S8-F1
#
_entry.id   AF-A0AAD4C6S8-F1
#
_cell.length_a   1.000
_cell.length_b   1.000
_cell.length_c   1.000
_cell.angle_alpha   90.00
_cell.angle_beta   90.00
_cell.angle_gamma   90.00
#
_symmetry.space_group_name_H-M   'P 1'
#
loop_
_entity.id
_entity.type
_entity.pdbx_description
1 polymer ?
#
loop_
_entity_poly.entity_id
_entity_poly.type
_entity_poly.pdbx_seq_one_letter_code
_entity_poly.pdbx_strand_id
1 'polypeptide(L)' 'QRERDATLHISVEFGGCHGYQYKMALANVRAPGDYSSIQSYASRYLTLKCVYIDAVSFPMLNGSTVDYATGFI' A
#
# COMPACT_ATOMS: atom_id res chain seq x y z
N GLN A 1 -24.71 7.46 -1.26
CA GLN A 1 -23.32 7.96 -1.36
C GLN A 1 -22.53 7.00 -2.23
N ARG A 2 -21.74 7.50 -3.19
CA ARG A 2 -20.97 6.65 -4.12
C ARG A 2 -19.68 6.20 -3.43
N GLU A 3 -19.62 4.92 -3.08
CA GLU A 3 -18.40 4.26 -2.62
C GLU A 3 -17.31 4.41 -3.69
N ARG A 4 -16.09 4.76 -3.26
CA ARG A 4 -14.94 4.90 -4.17
C ARG A 4 -14.03 3.70 -3.99
N ASP A 5 -13.72 3.04 -5.09
CA ASP A 5 -12.67 2.02 -5.12
C ASP A 5 -11.31 2.71 -5.12
N ALA A 6 -10.37 2.17 -4.34
CA ALA A 6 -9.00 2.61 -4.28
C ALA A 6 -8.03 1.43 -4.31
N THR A 7 -6.83 1.72 -4.81
CA THR A 7 -5.70 0.80 -4.77
C THR A 7 -4.53 1.51 -4.11
N LEU A 8 -3.85 0.82 -3.21
CA LEU A 8 -2.67 1.34 -2.51
C LEU A 8 -1.41 0.80 -3.19
N HIS A 9 -0.44 1.66 -3.48
CA HIS A 9 0.89 1.25 -3.90
C HIS A 9 1.89 1.53 -2.77
N ILE A 10 2.65 0.51 -2.39
CA ILE A 10 3.65 0.58 -1.34
C ILE A 10 5.02 0.30 -1.95
N SER A 11 5.95 1.22 -1.76
CA SER A 11 7.34 1.06 -2.15
C SER A 11 8.27 1.36 -0.97
N VAL A 12 9.51 0.90 -1.07
CA VAL A 12 10.57 1.19 -0.12
C VAL A 12 11.56 2.13 -0.79
N GLU A 13 11.83 3.26 -0.14
CA GLU A 13 12.80 4.26 -0.61
C GLU A 13 13.97 4.38 0.38
N PHE A 14 15.10 4.85 -0.12
CA PHE A 14 16.26 5.16 0.72
C PHE A 14 15.97 6.42 1.54
N GLY A 15 15.92 6.27 2.86
CA GLY A 15 15.64 7.34 3.81
C GLY A 15 16.87 8.08 4.33
N GLY A 16 18.05 7.88 3.73
CA GLY A 16 19.32 8.49 4.15
C GLY A 16 20.15 7.58 5.07
N CYS A 17 20.97 8.18 5.93
CA CYS A 17 21.90 7.46 6.82
C CYS A 17 21.24 6.46 7.80
N HIS A 18 19.92 6.51 7.97
CA HIS A 18 19.20 5.71 8.96
C HIS A 18 18.30 4.63 8.34
N GLY A 19 18.50 4.31 7.06
CA GLY A 19 17.92 3.12 6.44
C GLY A 19 16.79 3.44 5.46
N TYR A 20 15.77 2.59 5.46
CA TYR A 20 14.72 2.58 4.46
C TYR A 20 13.40 3.14 4.99
N GLN A 21 12.61 3.73 4.11
CA GLN A 21 11.31 4.29 4.44
C GLN A 21 10.24 3.73 3.52
N TYR A 22 9.07 3.42 4.10
CA TYR A 22 7.90 3.05 3.33
C TYR A 22 7.26 4.29 2.73
N LYS A 23 6.94 4.21 1.44
CA LYS A 23 6.15 5.19 0.72
C LYS A 23 4.85 4.57 0.30
N MET A 24 3.76 5.26 0.59
CA MET A 24 2.40 4.81 0.31
C MET A 24 1.71 5.85 -0.57
N ALA A 25 1.12 5.41 -1.68
CA ALA A 25 0.42 6.28 -2.62
C ALA A 25 -0.84 5.61 -3.19
N LEU A 26 -1.84 6.41 -3.54
CA LEU A 26 -2.98 5.90 -4.30
C LEU A 26 -2.54 5.59 -5.74
N ALA A 27 -2.84 4.39 -6.20
CA ALA A 27 -2.57 3.95 -7.56
C ALA A 27 -3.87 3.83 -8.35
N ASN A 28 -3.83 4.33 -9.59
CA ASN A 28 -4.91 4.17 -10.56
C ASN A 28 -4.61 3.04 -11.55
N VAL A 29 -3.34 2.67 -11.70
CA VAL A 29 -2.85 1.69 -12.69
C VAL A 29 -1.73 0.87 -12.05
N ARG A 30 -1.69 -0.44 -12.34
CA ARG A 30 -0.61 -1.35 -11.96
C ARG A 30 0.59 -1.15 -12.89
N ALA A 31 1.79 -0.97 -12.35
CA ALA A 31 3.00 -0.94 -13.16
C ALA A 31 3.44 -2.37 -13.55
N PRO A 32 4.14 -2.54 -14.69
CA PRO A 32 4.72 -3.83 -15.06
C PRO A 32 5.70 -4.31 -13.98
N GLY A 33 5.48 -5.52 -13.47
CA GLY A 33 6.32 -6.12 -12.43
C GLY A 33 5.82 -5.91 -11.00
N ASP A 34 4.80 -5.08 -10.77
CA ASP A 34 4.21 -4.94 -9.43
C ASP A 34 3.62 -6.27 -8.95
N TYR A 35 3.97 -6.65 -7.73
CA TYR A 35 3.25 -7.68 -7.01
C TYR A 35 1.90 -7.13 -6.55
N SER A 36 0.83 -7.88 -6.80
CA SER A 36 -0.51 -7.52 -6.37
C SER A 36 -1.00 -8.48 -5.30
N SER A 37 -1.35 -7.97 -4.12
CA SER A 37 -2.13 -8.71 -3.13
C SER A 37 -3.56 -8.20 -3.13
N ILE A 38 -4.52 -9.13 -3.25
CA ILE A 38 -5.93 -8.82 -3.05
C ILE A 38 -6.12 -8.62 -1.55
N GLN A 39 -6.49 -7.41 -1.18
CA GLN A 39 -6.78 -7.05 0.20
C GLN A 39 -8.05 -6.21 0.15
N SER A 40 -9.12 -6.74 0.73
CA SER A 40 -10.41 -6.08 0.80
C SER A 40 -10.53 -5.40 2.14
N TYR A 41 -10.34 -4.08 2.17
CA TYR A 41 -10.69 -3.25 3.31
C TYR A 41 -11.77 -2.26 2.89
N ALA A 42 -12.91 -2.28 3.58
CA ALA A 42 -14.04 -1.41 3.28
C ALA A 42 -14.34 -0.49 4.47
N SER A 43 -14.50 0.79 4.17
CA SER A 43 -14.95 1.85 5.06
C SER A 43 -16.24 2.45 4.51
N ARG A 44 -16.94 3.26 5.31
CA ARG A 44 -18.16 3.98 4.89
C ARG A 44 -17.98 4.84 3.63
N TYR A 45 -16.75 5.21 3.28
CA TYR A 45 -16.45 6.14 2.18
C TYR A 45 -15.53 5.57 1.10
N LEU A 46 -14.81 4.48 1.39
CA LEU A 46 -13.73 3.96 0.55
C LEU A 46 -13.64 2.45 0.67
N THR A 47 -13.46 1.76 -0.45
CA THR A 47 -13.04 0.36 -0.46
C THR A 47 -11.70 0.21 -1.14
N LEU A 48 -10.71 -0.26 -0.38
CA LEU A 48 -9.44 -0.73 -0.90
C LEU A 48 -9.65 -2.13 -1.48
N LYS A 49 -9.35 -2.28 -2.77
CA LYS A 49 -9.51 -3.55 -3.50
C LYS A 49 -8.20 -4.31 -3.62
N CYS A 50 -7.10 -3.57 -3.75
CA CYS A 50 -5.79 -4.09 -4.08
C CYS A 50 -4.70 -3.32 -3.36
N VAL A 51 -3.60 -4.02 -3.09
CA VAL A 51 -2.31 -3.42 -2.73
C VAL A 51 -1.29 -3.85 -3.77
N TYR A 52 -0.57 -2.88 -4.33
CA TYR A 52 0.55 -3.08 -5.24
C TYR A 52 1.86 -2.82 -4.52
N ILE A 53 2.85 -3.65 -4.80
CA ILE A 53 4.20 -3.52 -4.28
C ILE A 53 5.15 -3.69 -5.47
N ASP A 54 6.02 -2.72 -5.73
CA ASP A 54 6.98 -2.85 -6.82
C ASP A 54 7.94 -4.03 -6.56
N ALA A 55 8.45 -4.63 -7.64
CA ALA A 55 9.26 -5.84 -7.56
C ALA A 55 10.53 -5.69 -6.71
N VAL A 56 11.11 -4.48 -6.64
CA VAL A 56 12.34 -4.22 -5.89
C VAL A 56 12.06 -4.12 -4.40
N SER A 57 10.91 -3.57 -4.03
CA SER A 57 10.45 -3.43 -2.64
C SER A 57 9.90 -4.73 -2.06
N PHE A 58 9.37 -5.65 -2.89
CA PHE A 58 8.71 -6.85 -2.43
C PHE A 58 9.55 -7.71 -1.46
N PRO A 59 10.83 -8.02 -1.71
CA PRO A 59 11.65 -8.81 -0.78
C PRO A 59 11.81 -8.16 0.61
N MET A 60 11.73 -6.84 0.68
CA MET A 60 11.87 -6.08 1.94
C MET A 60 10.57 -6.03 2.73
N LEU A 61 9.44 -6.24 2.06
CA LEU A 61 8.09 -6.20 2.63
C LEU A 61 7.50 -7.60 2.83
N ASN A 62 8.11 -8.65 2.28
CA ASN A 62 7.60 -10.01 2.36
C ASN A 62 7.46 -10.48 3.81
N GLY A 63 6.25 -10.90 4.20
CA GLY A 63 5.92 -11.28 5.57
C GLY A 63 5.50 -10.13 6.49
N SER A 64 5.47 -8.89 5.99
CA SER A 64 4.97 -7.73 6.75
C SER A 64 3.45 -7.65 6.72
N THR A 65 2.87 -7.02 7.76
CA THR A 65 1.44 -6.70 7.84
C THR A 65 1.25 -5.19 7.75
N VAL A 66 0.34 -4.75 6.87
CA VAL A 66 -0.10 -3.36 6.78
C VAL A 66 -1.36 -3.21 7.64
N ASP A 67 -1.35 -2.26 8.57
CA ASP A 67 -2.47 -1.99 9.47
C ASP A 67 -2.84 -0.50 9.43
N TYR A 68 -4.09 -0.19 9.78
CA TYR A 68 -4.63 1.16 9.86
C TYR A 68 -5.27 1.40 11.23
N ALA A 69 -4.76 2.38 11.96
CA ALA A 69 -5.29 2.78 13.25
C ALA A 69 -5.70 4.25 13.23
N THR A 70 -6.89 4.55 13.74
CA THR A 70 -7.30 5.91 14.08
C THR A 70 -6.90 6.19 15.52
N GLY A 71 -5.91 7.07 15.74
CA GLY A 71 -5.58 7.50 17.09
C GLY A 71 -6.67 8.40 17.66
N PHE A 72 -7.30 7.99 18.75
CA PHE A 72 -7.82 8.96 19.73
C PHE A 72 -6.73 9.13 20.78
N ILE A 73 -6.16 10.33 20.84
CA ILE A 73 -5.30 10.79 21.93
C ILE A 73 -6.15 11.64 22.86
#